data_AF-A0A0N8TCF3-F1
#
_entry.id   AF-A0A0N8TCF3-F1
#
_cell.length_a   1.000
_cell.length_b   1.000
_cell.length_c   1.000
_cell.angle_alpha   90.00
_cell.angle_beta   90.00
_cell.angle_gamma   90.00
#
_symmetry.space_group_name_H-M   'P 1'
#
loop_
_entity.id
_entity.type
_entity.pdbx_description
1 polymer ?
#
loop_
_entity_poly.entity_id
_entity_poly.type
_entity_poly.pdbx_seq_one_letter_code
_entity_poly.pdbx_strand_id
1 'polypeptide(L)'
;MASATLMQLYTEYNDRLKAQGIKLITFSCPNCNESVETRPAPKGDTWDALSDCPHCNSMFMKITKGKKAFGLIPDGQSKASARSLMR
;
A
#
# COMPACT_ATOMS: atom_id res chain seq x y z
N MET A 1 20.40 18.76 -7.32
CA MET A 1 19.06 18.40 -7.80
C MET A 1 18.32 17.77 -6.62
N ALA A 2 17.11 18.22 -6.28
CA ALA A 2 16.32 17.56 -5.25
C ALA A 2 15.76 16.24 -5.79
N SER A 3 15.89 15.14 -5.04
CA SER A 3 15.26 13.86 -5.38
C SER A 3 13.77 13.93 -5.05
N ALA A 4 12.93 13.31 -5.88
CA ALA A 4 11.50 13.17 -5.58
C ALA A 4 11.29 12.35 -4.30
N THR A 5 10.25 12.70 -3.53
CA THR A 5 9.83 11.93 -2.34
C THR A 5 9.02 10.70 -2.76
N LEU A 6 8.90 9.71 -1.86
CA LEU A 6 8.03 8.55 -2.09
C LEU A 6 6.58 8.95 -2.38
N MET A 7 6.07 9.98 -1.68
CA MET A 7 4.72 10.49 -1.89
C MET A 7 4.53 11.12 -3.29
N GLN A 8 5.55 11.83 -3.80
CA GLN A 8 5.51 12.39 -5.15
C GLN A 8 5.49 11.27 -6.21
N LEU A 9 6.39 10.29 -6.10
CA LEU A 9 6.44 9.14 -7.01
C LEU A 9 5.15 8.32 -6.99
N TYR A 10 4.59 8.10 -5.81
CA TYR A 10 3.30 7.42 -5.61
C TYR A 10 2.15 8.18 -6.28
N THR A 11 2.06 9.49 -6.05
CA THR A 11 1.00 10.34 -6.61
C THR A 11 1.07 10.37 -8.13
N GLU A 12 2.25 10.63 -8.69
CA GLU A 12 2.47 10.67 -10.14
C GLU A 12 2.17 9.33 -10.83
N TYR A 13 2.52 8.22 -10.19
CA TYR A 13 2.19 6.89 -10.70
C TYR A 13 0.68 6.66 -10.72
N ASN A 14 -0.01 6.96 -9.62
CA ASN A 14 -1.45 6.75 -9.51
C ASN A 14 -2.25 7.68 -10.42
N ASP A 15 -1.83 8.93 -10.58
CA ASP A 15 -2.49 9.87 -11.49
C ASP A 15 -2.39 9.42 -12.94
N ARG A 16 -1.25 8.85 -13.36
CA ARG A 16 -1.13 8.22 -14.69
C ARG A 16 -2.09 7.05 -14.88
N LEU A 17 -2.26 6.20 -13.88
CA LEU A 17 -3.22 5.09 -13.94
C LEU A 17 -4.67 5.60 -14.02
N LYS A 18 -5.01 6.63 -13.23
CA LYS A 18 -6.34 7.27 -13.26
C LYS A 18 -6.62 7.90 -14.61
N ALA A 19 -5.65 8.59 -15.21
CA ALA A 19 -5.75 9.17 -16.55
C ALA A 19 -5.96 8.10 -17.65
N GLN A 20 -5.44 6.88 -17.44
CA GLN A 20 -5.71 5.72 -18.30
C GLN A 20 -7.08 5.06 -18.06
N GLY A 21 -7.91 5.62 -17.17
CA GLY A 21 -9.24 5.09 -16.83
C GLY A 21 -9.20 3.92 -15.84
N ILE A 22 -8.05 3.63 -15.22
CA ILE A 22 -7.93 2.54 -14.25
C ILE A 22 -8.52 2.97 -12.91
N LYS A 23 -9.55 2.27 -12.46
CA LYS A 23 -10.14 2.48 -11.13
C LYS A 23 -9.27 1.82 -10.07
N LEU A 24 -8.50 2.64 -9.35
CA LEU A 24 -7.70 2.18 -8.21
C LEU A 24 -8.60 1.73 -7.06
N ILE A 25 -8.05 0.86 -6.22
CA ILE A 25 -8.67 0.39 -4.98
C ILE A 25 -7.85 0.85 -3.78
N THR A 26 -8.53 1.02 -2.65
CA THR A 26 -7.93 1.54 -1.43
C THR A 26 -7.77 0.44 -0.40
N PHE A 27 -6.68 0.49 0.38
CA PHE A 27 -6.47 -0.32 1.57
C PHE A 27 -5.72 0.48 2.64
N SER A 28 -5.84 0.05 3.90
CA SER A 28 -5.09 0.66 5.00
C SER A 28 -3.68 0.08 5.09
N CYS A 29 -2.68 0.95 5.24
CA CYS A 29 -1.31 0.53 5.51
C CYS A 29 -1.26 -0.31 6.80
N PRO A 30 -0.64 -1.51 6.78
CA PRO A 30 -0.58 -2.38 7.96
C PRO A 30 0.26 -1.80 9.12
N ASN A 31 1.07 -0.76 8.87
CA ASN A 31 1.88 -0.12 9.91
C ASN A 31 1.25 1.15 10.50
N CYS A 32 0.91 2.12 9.66
CA CYS A 32 0.42 3.43 10.09
C CYS A 32 -1.09 3.63 9.93
N ASN A 33 -1.80 2.65 9.36
CA ASN A 33 -3.23 2.67 9.07
C ASN A 33 -3.72 3.74 8.07
N GLU A 34 -2.80 4.54 7.51
CA GLU A 34 -3.13 5.50 6.46
C GLU A 34 -3.62 4.82 5.18
N SER A 35 -4.46 5.53 4.45
CA SER A 35 -5.07 5.07 3.21
C SER A 35 -4.06 5.05 2.06
N VAL A 36 -3.94 3.90 1.37
CA VAL A 36 -3.08 3.72 0.20
C VAL A 36 -3.90 3.19 -0.96
N GLU A 37 -3.75 3.82 -2.13
CA GLU A 37 -4.36 3.37 -3.38
C GLU A 37 -3.42 2.44 -4.13
N THR A 38 -3.98 1.44 -4.79
CA THR A 38 -3.23 0.52 -5.65
C THR A 38 -4.09 0.05 -6.81
N ARG A 39 -3.44 -0.42 -7.87
CA ARG A 39 -4.12 -1.08 -8.98
C ARG A 39 -4.74 -2.40 -8.50
N PRO A 40 -6.00 -2.70 -8.85
CA PRO A 40 -6.59 -4.02 -8.60
C PRO A 40 -5.86 -5.09 -9.42
N ALA A 41 -5.86 -6.32 -8.90
CA ALA A 41 -5.45 -7.47 -9.71
C ALA A 41 -6.57 -7.77 -10.75
N PRO A 42 -6.23 -8.35 -11.91
CA PRO A 42 -7.21 -8.90 -12.84
C PRO A 42 -8.16 -9.88 -12.16
N LYS A 43 -9.36 -10.06 -12.72
CA LYS A 43 -10.35 -10.97 -12.14
C LYS A 43 -9.82 -12.40 -12.21
N GLY A 44 -9.76 -13.06 -11.05
CA GLY A 44 -9.26 -14.43 -10.92
C GLY A 44 -7.80 -14.50 -10.46
N ASP A 45 -7.07 -13.39 -10.52
CA ASP A 45 -5.66 -13.34 -10.14
C ASP A 45 -5.44 -12.80 -8.72
N THR A 46 -4.30 -13.20 -8.18
CA THR A 46 -3.69 -12.59 -6.99
C THR A 46 -2.33 -12.03 -7.41
N TRP A 47 -2.08 -10.75 -7.12
CA TRP A 47 -0.74 -10.20 -7.23
C TRP A 47 -0.18 -9.92 -5.84
N ASP A 48 1.11 -10.20 -5.67
CA ASP A 48 1.91 -9.84 -4.53
C ASP A 48 3.10 -8.98 -4.97
N ALA A 49 3.45 -8.01 -4.14
CA ALA A 49 4.61 -7.16 -4.37
C ALA A 49 5.13 -6.62 -3.04
N LEU A 50 6.45 -6.61 -2.88
CA LEU A 50 7.09 -5.81 -1.83
C LEU A 50 6.84 -4.33 -2.12
N SER A 51 6.36 -3.57 -1.15
CA SER A 51 5.96 -2.17 -1.33
C SER A 51 6.28 -1.34 -0.09
N ASP A 52 6.61 -0.07 -0.34
CA ASP A 52 6.79 0.93 0.73
C ASP A 52 5.53 1.79 0.87
N CYS A 53 5.18 2.12 2.11
CA CYS A 53 4.09 3.05 2.39
C CYS A 53 4.53 4.49 2.07
N PRO A 54 3.82 5.23 1.20
CA PRO A 54 4.18 6.62 0.87
C PRO A 54 4.03 7.58 2.07
N HIS A 55 3.29 7.19 3.11
CA HIS A 55 3.03 8.01 4.29
C HIS A 55 4.04 7.82 5.43
N CYS A 56 4.51 6.60 5.65
CA CYS A 56 5.36 6.26 6.80
C CYS A 56 6.65 5.51 6.44
N ASN A 57 6.92 5.34 5.14
CA ASN A 57 8.11 4.70 4.58
C ASN A 57 8.35 3.26 5.08
N SER A 58 7.33 2.62 5.66
CA SER A 58 7.44 1.24 6.13
C SER A 58 7.22 0.27 4.99
N MET A 59 8.05 -0.75 4.93
CA MET A 59 7.99 -1.80 3.93
C MET A 59 7.00 -2.88 4.36
N PHE A 60 6.19 -3.39 3.43
CA PHE A 60 5.22 -4.46 3.66
C PHE A 60 5.01 -5.27 2.38
N MET A 61 4.52 -6.50 2.52
CA MET A 61 4.05 -7.29 1.38
C MET A 61 2.63 -6.84 1.03
N LYS A 62 2.46 -6.24 -0.15
CA LYS A 62 1.14 -5.84 -0.66
C LYS A 62 0.53 -6.99 -1.45
N ILE A 63 -0.70 -7.38 -1.10
CA ILE A 63 -1.48 -8.39 -1.80
C ILE A 63 -2.71 -7.72 -2.43
N THR A 64 -2.98 -7.98 -3.72
CA THR A 64 -4.20 -7.56 -4.41
C THR A 64 -4.94 -8.77 -4.98
N LYS A 65 -6.26 -8.85 -4.74
CA LYS A 65 -7.15 -9.94 -5.18
C LYS A 65 -8.43 -9.34 -5.77
N GLY A 66 -8.52 -9.27 -7.09
CA GLY A 66 -9.59 -8.52 -7.77
C GLY A 66 -9.69 -7.09 -7.22
N LYS A 67 -10.85 -6.74 -6.65
CA LYS A 67 -11.14 -5.40 -6.09
C LYS A 67 -10.74 -5.22 -4.61
N LYS A 68 -9.95 -6.13 -4.05
CA LYS A 68 -9.48 -6.04 -2.65
C LYS A 68 -7.96 -5.95 -2.61
N ALA A 69 -7.45 -5.20 -1.65
CA ALA A 69 -6.03 -5.09 -1.37
C ALA A 69 -5.80 -5.09 0.15
N PHE A 70 -4.65 -5.61 0.59
CA PHE A 70 -4.20 -5.54 1.97
C PHE A 70 -2.68 -5.66 2.03
N GLY A 71 -2.09 -5.12 3.10
CA GLY A 71 -0.67 -5.28 3.37
C GLY A 71 -0.43 -6.30 4.49
N LEU A 72 0.68 -7.01 4.42
CA LEU A 72 1.17 -7.92 5.44
C LEU A 72 2.56 -7.47 5.89
N ILE A 73 2.75 -7.38 7.19
CA ILE A 73 4.06 -7.21 7.84
C ILE A 73 4.25 -8.46 8.71
N PRO A 74 5.43 -9.09 8.71
CA PRO A 74 5.69 -10.20 9.63
C PRO A 74 5.39 -9.81 11.08
N ASP A 75 4.84 -10.75 11.85
CA ASP A 75 4.52 -10.52 13.26
C ASP A 75 5.76 -10.04 14.02
N GLY A 76 5.57 -9.05 14.90
CA GLY A 76 6.64 -8.40 15.67
C GLY A 76 7.24 -7.13 15.04
N GLN A 77 6.89 -6.78 13.80
CA GLN A 77 7.41 -5.57 13.12
C GLN A 77 6.37 -4.47 12.88
N SER A 78 5.09 -4.68 13.24
CA SER A 78 4.05 -3.65 13.08
C SER A 78 3.92 -2.75 14.30
N LYS A 79 3.83 -1.42 14.09
CA LYS A 79 3.48 -0.47 15.16
C LYS A 79 2.10 -0.74 15.76
N ALA A 80 1.21 -1.40 15.02
CA ALA A 80 -0.10 -1.85 15.51
C ALA A 80 0.02 -2.93 16.62
N SER A 81 0.99 -3.85 16.52
CA SER A 81 1.20 -4.89 17.55
C SER A 81 1.65 -4.32 18.90
N ALA A 82 2.40 -3.23 18.91
CA ALA A 82 2.86 -2.59 20.15
C ALA A 82 1.70 -2.08 21.03
N ARG A 83 0.53 -1.79 20.44
CA ARG A 83 -0.67 -1.36 21.17
C ARG A 83 -1.42 -2.49 21.88
N SER A 84 -1.19 -3.75 21.50
CA SER A 84 -1.89 -4.91 22.09
C SER A 84 -1.23 -5.44 23.36
N LEU A 85 0.03 -5.08 23.61
CA LEU A 85 0.81 -5.55 24.79
C LEU A 85 0.73 -4.59 26.00
N MET A 86 -0.05 -3.51 25.90
CA MET A 86 -0.24 -2.51 26.97
C MET A 86 -1.66 -2.52 27.55
N ARG A 87 -2.34 -3.68 27.54
CA ARG A 87 -3.63 -3.90 28.20
C ARG A 87 -3.58 -5.10 29.12
#